data_AF-A0A8G2C0I4-F1
#
_entry.id   AF-A0A8G2C0I4-F1
#
_cell.length_a   1.000
_cell.length_b   1.000
_cell.length_c   1.000
_cell.angle_alpha   90.00
_cell.angle_beta   90.00
_cell.angle_gamma   90.00
#
_symmetry.space_group_name_H-M   'P 1'
#
loop_
_entity.id
_entity.type
_entity.pdbx_description
1 polymer ?
#
loop_
_entity_poly.entity_id
_entity_poly.type
_entity_poly.pdbx_seq_one_letter_code
_entity_poly.pdbx_strand_id
1 'polypeptide(L)'
;MAISGTPGLNLGNLFDKSMEAVSKRGANIEQKMKELQNSESASPEQMAMLNFELGQYNAMLESLSTVTKSMNDMLKSLAQRAG
;
A
#
# COMPACT_ATOMS: atom_id res chain seq x y z
N MET A 1 -10.36 26.95 17.39
CA MET A 1 -10.37 26.98 15.91
C MET A 1 -10.60 25.56 15.44
N ALA A 2 -11.82 25.28 14.97
CA ALA A 2 -12.14 23.99 14.36
C ALA A 2 -11.41 23.93 13.01
N ILE A 3 -10.46 23.01 12.88
CA ILE A 3 -10.06 22.52 11.57
C ILE A 3 -11.31 21.83 11.00
N SER A 4 -12.01 22.56 10.14
CA SER A 4 -13.12 22.11 9.33
C SER A 4 -12.63 20.97 8.43
N GLY A 5 -12.58 19.77 8.99
CA GLY A 5 -12.39 18.53 8.27
C GLY A 5 -13.58 18.33 7.36
N THR A 6 -13.31 18.16 6.08
CA THR A 6 -14.28 17.74 5.08
C THR A 6 -15.05 16.54 5.62
N PRO A 7 -16.39 16.59 5.73
CA PRO A 7 -17.19 15.46 6.17
C PRO A 7 -16.99 14.32 5.17
N GLY A 8 -16.37 13.22 5.58
CA GLY A 8 -16.39 11.97 4.82
C GLY A 8 -15.08 11.23 4.60
N LEU A 9 -13.91 11.83 4.85
CA LEU A 9 -12.62 11.12 4.66
C LEU A 9 -11.91 10.88 5.99
N ASN A 10 -12.17 9.72 6.61
CA ASN A 10 -11.43 9.31 7.78
C ASN A 10 -10.07 8.74 7.32
N LEU A 11 -9.02 9.56 7.42
CA LEU A 11 -7.67 9.23 6.94
C LEU A 11 -7.11 7.95 7.59
N GLY A 12 -7.46 7.69 8.86
CA GLY A 12 -7.10 6.44 9.52
C GLY A 12 -7.72 5.23 8.82
N ASN A 13 -9.04 5.26 8.60
CA ASN A 13 -9.72 4.18 7.86
C ASN A 13 -9.21 4.02 6.42
N LEU A 14 -8.83 5.10 5.75
CA LEU A 14 -8.25 5.02 4.41
C LEU A 14 -6.88 4.34 4.46
N PHE A 15 -6.04 4.73 5.41
CA PHE A 15 -4.73 4.14 5.63
C PHE A 15 -4.82 2.64 5.98
N ASP A 16 -5.70 2.28 6.91
CA ASP A 16 -5.91 0.88 7.32
C ASP A 16 -6.38 0.02 6.14
N LYS A 17 -7.33 0.52 5.35
CA LYS A 17 -7.79 -0.16 4.14
C LYS A 17 -6.69 -0.30 3.09
N SER A 18 -5.88 0.73 2.91
CA SER A 18 -4.73 0.68 1.99
C SER A 18 -3.69 -0.33 2.46
N MET A 19 -3.39 -0.38 3.77
CA MET A 19 -2.46 -1.33 4.36
C MET A 19 -2.98 -2.77 4.26
N GLU A 20 -4.27 -3.00 4.52
CA GLU A 20 -4.91 -4.32 4.34
C GLU A 20 -4.86 -4.77 2.87
N ALA A 21 -5.16 -3.86 1.94
CA ALA A 21 -5.11 -4.14 0.51
C ALA A 21 -3.70 -4.49 0.03
N VAL A 22 -2.68 -3.76 0.49
CA VAL A 22 -1.27 -4.05 0.23
C VAL A 22 -0.91 -5.43 0.79
N SER A 23 -1.21 -5.69 2.07
CA SER A 23 -0.90 -6.96 2.73
C SER A 23 -1.53 -8.15 1.99
N LYS A 24 -2.81 -8.03 1.61
CA LYS A 24 -3.52 -9.07 0.86
C LYS A 24 -2.93 -9.29 -0.53
N ARG A 25 -2.55 -8.23 -1.24
CA ARG A 25 -1.89 -8.36 -2.55
C ARG A 25 -0.50 -8.96 -2.44
N GLY A 26 0.27 -8.59 -1.42
CA GLY A 26 1.58 -9.20 -1.13
C GLY A 26 1.46 -10.71 -0.92
N ALA A 27 0.54 -11.15 -0.06
CA ALA A 27 0.29 -12.57 0.19
C ALA A 27 -0.14 -13.33 -1.08
N ASN A 28 -0.94 -12.71 -1.96
CA ASN A 28 -1.36 -13.31 -3.22
C ASN A 28 -0.17 -13.47 -4.19
N ILE A 29 0.66 -12.44 -4.31
CA ILE A 29 1.88 -12.47 -5.15
C ILE A 29 2.84 -13.56 -4.64
N GLU A 30 3.05 -13.66 -3.32
CA GLU A 30 3.85 -14.73 -2.73
C GLU A 30 3.29 -16.12 -3.04
N GLN A 31 1.96 -16.30 -2.97
CA GLN A 31 1.34 -17.57 -3.31
C GLN A 31 1.54 -17.92 -4.78
N LYS A 32 1.30 -16.98 -5.70
CA LYS A 32 1.53 -17.18 -7.14
C LYS A 32 2.99 -17.49 -7.46
N MET A 33 3.93 -16.83 -6.79
CA MET A 33 5.35 -17.16 -6.93
C MET A 33 5.66 -18.59 -6.50
N LYS A 34 5.06 -19.06 -5.40
CA LYS A 34 5.23 -20.45 -4.94
C LYS A 34 4.57 -21.45 -5.90
N GLU A 35 3.39 -21.15 -6.42
CA GLU A 35 2.70 -21.99 -7.41
C GLU A 35 3.53 -22.13 -8.70
N LEU A 36 4.14 -21.03 -9.17
CA LEU A 36 4.99 -21.03 -10.35
C LEU A 36 6.34 -21.73 -10.10
N GLN A 37 6.90 -21.64 -8.90
CA GLN A 37 8.12 -22.37 -8.53
C GLN A 37 7.90 -23.89 -8.44
N ASN A 38 6.71 -24.31 -8.01
CA ASN A 38 6.34 -25.72 -7.92
C ASN A 38 5.82 -26.29 -9.26
N SER A 39 5.59 -25.44 -10.26
CA SER A 39 5.20 -25.85 -11.61
C SER A 39 6.46 -26.13 -12.44
N GLU A 40 6.53 -27.28 -13.11
CA GLU A 40 7.69 -27.67 -13.94
C GLU A 40 8.01 -26.68 -15.07
N SER A 41 7.06 -25.82 -15.46
CA SER A 41 7.28 -24.74 -16.42
C SER A 41 6.29 -23.59 -16.20
N ALA A 42 6.80 -22.43 -15.79
CA ALA A 42 6.03 -21.19 -15.78
C ALA A 42 5.93 -20.64 -17.22
N SER A 43 4.72 -20.39 -17.72
CA SER A 43 4.55 -19.82 -19.05
C SER A 43 5.02 -18.36 -19.09
N PRO A 44 5.49 -17.85 -20.25
CA PRO A 44 5.85 -16.44 -20.39
C PRO A 44 4.72 -15.48 -20.02
N GLU A 45 3.46 -15.85 -20.27
CA GLU A 45 2.29 -15.05 -19.90
C GLU A 45 2.09 -15.00 -18.37
N GLN A 46 2.29 -16.11 -17.67
CA GLN A 46 2.22 -16.15 -16.21
C GLN A 46 3.32 -15.28 -15.58
N MET A 47 4.53 -15.34 -16.14
CA MET A 47 5.66 -14.50 -15.71
C MET A 47 5.40 -13.02 -15.99
N ALA A 48 4.81 -12.67 -17.14
CA ALA A 48 4.45 -11.29 -17.47
C ALA A 48 3.38 -10.76 -16.52
N MET A 49 2.34 -11.56 -16.21
CA MET A 49 1.30 -11.17 -15.28
C MET A 49 1.83 -11.01 -13.85
N LEU A 50 2.72 -11.90 -13.40
CA LEU A 50 3.39 -11.76 -12.11
C LEU A 50 4.21 -10.47 -12.02
N ASN A 51 5.00 -10.14 -13.04
CA ASN A 51 5.77 -8.91 -13.09
C ASN A 51 4.88 -7.66 -13.06
N PHE A 52 3.74 -7.70 -13.75
CA PHE A 52 2.75 -6.62 -13.69
C PHE A 52 2.14 -6.46 -12.30
N GLU A 53 1.80 -7.56 -11.63
CA GLU A 53 1.28 -7.53 -10.26
C GLU A 53 2.33 -7.03 -9.24
N LEU A 54 3.59 -7.45 -9.39
CA LEU A 54 4.71 -6.93 -8.60
C LEU A 54 4.92 -5.42 -8.81
N GLY A 55 4.83 -4.94 -10.05
CA GLY A 55 4.92 -3.52 -10.37
C GLY A 55 3.80 -2.71 -9.69
N GLN A 56 2.56 -3.19 -9.76
CA GLN A 56 1.44 -2.57 -9.04
C GLN A 56 1.64 -2.59 -7.52
N TYR A 57 2.08 -3.72 -6.97
CA TYR A 57 2.38 -3.89 -5.55
C TYR A 57 3.40 -2.85 -5.06
N ASN A 58 4.50 -2.68 -5.78
CA ASN A 58 5.51 -1.67 -5.48
C ASN A 58 4.94 -0.25 -5.54
N ALA A 59 4.16 0.09 -6.58
CA ALA A 59 3.54 1.41 -6.68
C ALA A 59 2.58 1.71 -5.52
N MET A 60 1.82 0.71 -5.04
CA MET A 60 0.96 0.87 -3.87
C MET A 60 1.77 1.02 -2.58
N LEU A 61 2.87 0.27 -2.42
CA LEU A 61 3.78 0.42 -1.28
C LEU A 61 4.40 1.82 -1.23
N GLU A 62 4.86 2.35 -2.38
CA GLU A 62 5.40 3.71 -2.48
C GLU A 62 4.34 4.76 -2.15
N SER A 63 3.12 4.57 -2.64
CA SER A 63 1.99 5.45 -2.34
C SER A 63 1.64 5.44 -0.85
N LEU A 64 1.60 4.25 -0.23
CA LEU A 64 1.34 4.11 1.21
C LEU A 64 2.46 4.73 2.06
N SER A 65 3.72 4.55 1.64
CA SER A 65 4.88 5.19 2.27
C SER A 65 4.76 6.72 2.21
N THR A 66 4.34 7.26 1.06
CA THR A 66 4.12 8.70 0.89
C THR A 66 3.02 9.21 1.82
N VAL A 67 1.89 8.51 1.90
CA VAL A 67 0.78 8.85 2.82
C VAL A 67 1.26 8.80 4.27
N THR A 68 1.99 7.75 4.66
CA THR A 68 2.56 7.59 6.02
C THR A 68 3.48 8.76 6.36
N LYS A 69 4.36 9.14 5.43
CA LYS A 69 5.28 10.26 5.61
C LYS A 69 4.51 11.57 5.77
N SER A 70 3.51 11.83 4.93
CA SER A 70 2.66 13.02 5.06
C SER A 70 1.94 13.07 6.40
N MET A 71 1.45 11.94 6.91
CA MET A 71 0.85 11.86 8.24
C MET A 71 1.86 12.20 9.34
N ASN A 72 3.06 11.61 9.29
CA ASN A 72 4.12 11.90 10.26
C ASN A 72 4.54 13.37 10.24
N ASP A 73 4.68 13.96 9.06
CA ASP A 73 5.06 15.37 8.91
C ASP A 73 3.94 16.30 9.41
N MET A 74 2.67 15.96 9.20
CA MET A 74 1.53 16.67 9.79
C MET A 74 1.56 16.60 11.33
N LEU A 75 1.80 15.42 11.91
CA LEU A 75 1.90 15.26 13.36
C LEU A 75 3.05 16.09 13.95
N LYS A 76 4.22 16.09 13.30
CA LYS A 76 5.36 16.94 13.69
C LYS A 76 5.00 18.42 13.62
N SER A 77 4.35 18.87 12.55
CA SER A 77 3.91 20.26 12.40
C SER A 77 2.93 20.66 13.49
N LEU A 78 1.98 19.80 13.85
CA LEU A 78 1.04 20.04 14.95
C LEU A 78 1.77 20.16 16.29
N ALA A 79 2.70 19.24 16.58
CA ALA A 79 3.50 19.26 17.80
C ALA A 79 4.34 20.54 17.92
N GLN A 80 4.97 20.97 16.82
CA GLN A 80 5.76 22.21 16.77
C GLN A 80 4.92 23.49 16.93
N ARG A 81 3.63 23.46 16.60
CA ARG A 81 2.71 24.58 16.77
C ARG A 81 2.08 24.62 18.16
N ALA A 82 2.08 23.49 18.87
CA ALA A 82 1.50 23.34 20.20
C ALA A 82 2.51 23.56 21.34
N GLY A 83 3.81 23.39 21.06
CA GLY A 83 4.90 23.86 21.92
C GLY A 83 5.30 25.29 21.59
#